data_AF-A0AAW6JV24-F1
#
_entry.id   AF-A0AAW6JV24-F1
#
_cell.length_a   1.000
_cell.length_b   1.000
_cell.length_c   1.000
_cell.angle_alpha   90.00
_cell.angle_beta   90.00
_cell.angle_gamma   90.00
#
_symmetry.space_group_name_H-M   'P 1'
#
loop_
_entity.id
_entity.type
_entity.pdbx_description
1 polymer ?
#
loop_
_entity_poly.entity_id
_entity_poly.type
_entity_poly.pdbx_seq_one_letter_code
_entity_poly.pdbx_strand_id
1 'polypeptide(L)' 'MVKELNYEYKTEKFGSELILVDRFFPSSQICSNCGNHRHKMPLKNRVYICPDCGYKAD' A
#
# COMPACT_ATOMS: atom_id res chain seq x y z
N MET A 1 -4.58 -28.88 -3.34
CA MET A 1 -3.92 -27.57 -3.34
C MET A 1 -4.89 -26.58 -3.94
N VAL A 2 -5.54 -25.78 -3.11
CA VAL A 2 -6.65 -24.91 -3.52
C VAL A 2 -6.04 -23.59 -4.03
N LYS A 3 -5.87 -23.46 -5.36
CA LYS A 3 -5.54 -22.20 -6.04
C LYS A 3 -6.80 -21.33 -6.08
N GLU A 4 -7.07 -20.53 -5.04
CA GLU A 4 -8.30 -19.71 -4.98
C GLU A 4 -8.05 -18.21 -4.68
N LEU A 5 -6.85 -17.70 -4.97
CA LEU A 5 -6.66 -16.25 -5.05
C LEU A 5 -6.84 -15.80 -6.51
N ASN A 6 -7.88 -15.01 -6.78
CA ASN A 6 -8.16 -14.40 -8.08
C ASN A 6 -6.94 -13.65 -8.68
N TYR A 7 -5.98 -13.26 -7.83
CA TYR A 7 -4.76 -12.59 -8.27
C TYR A 7 -3.72 -13.54 -8.86
N GLU A 8 -3.63 -14.80 -8.43
CA GLU A 8 -2.63 -15.77 -8.90
C GLU A 8 -2.73 -16.01 -10.41
N TYR A 9 -3.94 -16.32 -10.91
CA TYR A 9 -4.19 -16.48 -12.34
C TYR A 9 -3.88 -15.19 -13.13
N LYS A 10 -4.19 -14.02 -12.56
CA LYS A 10 -3.93 -12.73 -13.23
C LYS A 10 -2.43 -12.48 -13.33
N THR A 11 -1.67 -12.73 -12.28
CA THR A 11 -0.22 -12.58 -12.29
C THR A 11 0.45 -13.56 -13.25
N GLU A 12 0.00 -14.81 -13.30
CA GLU A 12 0.43 -15.80 -14.30
C GLU A 12 0.14 -15.31 -15.73
N LYS A 13 -1.05 -14.74 -15.97
CA LYS A 13 -1.47 -14.25 -17.30
C LYS A 13 -0.68 -13.05 -17.80
N PHE A 14 -0.33 -12.12 -16.92
CA PHE A 14 0.32 -10.85 -17.29
C PHE A 14 1.83 -10.83 -16.99
N GLY A 15 2.40 -11.92 -16.46
CA GLY A 15 3.82 -11.99 -16.09
C GLY A 15 4.20 -11.05 -14.95
N SER A 16 3.26 -10.76 -14.05
CA SER A 16 3.48 -9.88 -12.89
C SER A 16 3.81 -10.72 -11.65
N GLU A 17 4.46 -10.11 -10.65
CA GLU A 17 4.77 -10.76 -9.38
C GLU A 17 3.66 -10.51 -8.35
N LEU A 18 3.28 -11.53 -7.59
CA LEU A 18 2.32 -11.42 -6.48
C LEU A 18 3.06 -11.45 -5.14
N ILE A 19 3.06 -10.32 -4.43
CA ILE A 19 3.62 -10.21 -3.07
C ILE A 19 2.47 -10.18 -2.06
N LEU A 20 2.40 -11.19 -1.19
CA LEU A 20 1.43 -11.25 -0.11
C LEU A 20 1.98 -10.56 1.14
N VAL A 21 1.20 -9.66 1.72
CA VAL A 21 1.52 -8.96 2.98
C VAL A 21 0.47 -9.25 4.04
N ASP A 22 0.82 -9.04 5.31
CA ASP A 22 -0.11 -9.22 6.42
C ASP A 22 -1.35 -8.31 6.29
N ARG A 23 -2.48 -8.77 6.83
CA ARG A 23 -3.75 -8.01 6.82
C ARG A 23 -3.62 -6.64 7.48
N PHE A 24 -2.80 -6.53 8.52
CA PHE A 24 -2.59 -5.29 9.27
C PHE A 24 -1.29 -4.59 8.88
N PHE A 25 -0.72 -4.94 7.71
CA PHE A 25 0.43 -4.22 7.17
C PHE A 25 0.07 -2.72 7.04
N PRO A 26 0.82 -1.81 7.67
CA PRO A 26 0.46 -0.40 7.77
C PRO A 26 0.78 0.37 6.49
N SER A 27 0.43 -0.16 5.31
CA SER A 27 0.71 0.43 4.00
C SER A 27 0.20 1.86 3.89
N SER A 28 -1.01 2.11 4.38
CA SER A 28 -1.57 3.46 4.40
C SER A 28 -0.80 4.37 5.36
N GLN A 29 -0.15 3.85 6.41
CA GLN A 29 0.52 4.64 7.42
C GLN A 29 2.02 4.84 7.16
N ILE A 30 2.57 4.30 6.09
CA ILE A 30 3.98 4.48 5.73
C ILE A 30 4.08 5.50 4.59
N CYS A 31 4.98 6.47 4.71
CA CYS A 31 5.27 7.37 3.61
C CYS A 31 5.95 6.61 2.45
N SER A 32 5.37 6.67 1.25
CA SER A 32 5.95 6.02 0.06
C SER A 32 7.29 6.59 -0.38
N ASN A 33 7.65 7.81 0.06
CA ASN A 33 8.90 8.45 -0.29
C ASN A 33 10.01 8.21 0.75
N CYS A 34 9.75 8.49 2.04
CA CYS A 34 10.77 8.40 3.08
C CYS A 34 10.65 7.19 4.01
N GLY A 35 9.57 6.40 3.91
CA GLY A 35 9.37 5.23 4.78
C GLY A 35 8.95 5.55 6.22
N ASN A 36 8.88 6.82 6.62
CA ASN A 36 8.45 7.16 7.97
C ASN A 36 6.99 6.77 8.22
N HIS A 37 6.77 6.23 9.41
CA HIS A 37 5.44 5.89 9.89
C HIS A 37 4.71 7.18 10.30
N ARG A 38 3.63 7.49 9.61
CA ARG A 38 2.86 8.72 9.79
C ARG A 38 2.00 8.68 11.05
N HIS A 39 1.63 9.86 11.52
CA HIS A 39 0.58 10.05 12.51
C HIS A 39 -0.83 9.96 11.89
N LYS A 40 -1.87 9.76 12.71
CA LYS A 40 -3.28 9.59 12.27
C LYS A 40 -3.69 10.59 11.18
N MET A 41 -4.09 10.07 10.01
CA MET A 41 -4.68 10.86 8.93
C MET A 41 -6.21 10.73 8.97
N PRO A 42 -6.96 11.83 9.21
CA PRO A 42 -8.42 11.81 9.15
C PRO A 42 -8.91 11.45 7.74
N LEU A 43 -9.96 10.63 7.63
CA LEU A 43 -10.55 10.22 6.34
C LEU A 43 -11.10 11.39 5.51
N LYS A 44 -11.37 12.54 6.14
CA LYS A 44 -11.77 13.77 5.45
C LYS A 44 -10.64 14.41 4.64
N ASN A 45 -9.38 14.08 4.94
CA ASN A 45 -8.25 14.60 4.20
C ASN A 45 -8.04 13.73 2.96
N ARG A 46 -8.32 14.31 1.79
CA ARG A 46 -8.21 13.66 0.48
C ARG A 46 -6.81 13.76 -0.13
N VAL A 47 -5.93 14.54 0.50
CA VAL A 47 -4.56 14.73 0.05
C VAL A 47 -3.64 14.40 1.21
N TYR A 48 -2.72 13.48 0.98
CA TYR A 48 -1.63 13.18 1.89
C TYR A 48 -0.48 14.17 1.69
N ILE A 49 0.00 14.76 2.79
CA ILE A 49 1.25 15.52 2.84
C ILE A 49 2.09 14.93 3.97
N CYS A 50 3.27 14.40 3.65
CA CYS A 50 4.19 13.82 4.62
C CYS A 50 4.77 14.93 5.52
N PRO A 51 4.65 14.83 6.85
CA PRO A 51 5.21 15.83 7.76
C PRO A 51 6.76 15.78 7.82
N ASP A 52 7.35 14.63 7.51
CA ASP A 52 8.80 14.43 7.60
C ASP A 52 9.57 14.86 6.34
N CYS A 53 9.01 14.60 5.15
CA CYS A 53 9.70 14.85 3.88
C CYS A 53 8.92 15.73 2.89
N GLY A 54 7.71 16.16 3.24
CA GLY A 54 6.89 17.03 2.38
C GLY A 54 6.27 16.35 1.14
N TYR A 55 6.47 15.03 0.97
CA TYR A 55 5.87 14.27 -0.14
C TYR A 55 4.35 14.44 -0.18
N LYS A 56 3.80 14.68 -1.37
CA LYS A 56 2.38 14.94 -1.60
C LYS A 56 1.79 13.92 -2.57
N ALA A 57 0.69 13.28 -2.19
CA ALA A 57 -0.08 12.36 -3.02
C ALA A 57 -1.58 12.50 -2.73
N ASP A 58 -2.42 12.09 -3.69
CA ASP A 58 -3.87 11.92 -3.52
C ASP A 58 -4.16 10.48 -3.03
#